data_AF-A0A1A9HQD4-F1
#
_entry.id   AF-A0A1A9HQD4-F1
#
_cell.length_a   1.000
_cell.length_b   1.000
_cell.length_c   1.000
_cell.angle_alpha   90.00
_cell.angle_beta   90.00
_cell.angle_gamma   90.00
#
_symmetry.space_group_name_H-M   'P 1'
#
loop_
_entity.id
_entity.type
_entity.pdbx_description
1 polymer ?
#
loop_
_entity_poly.entity_id
_entity_poly.type
_entity_poly.pdbx_seq_one_letter_code
_entity_poly.pdbx_strand_id
1 'polypeptide(L)'
;MLLAALDHGLRLPHSCRNGTCRACIAKLVSGSVVYRIDWPGLSREEKDEGWILPCVACARSDLVVNQPQAINLFDVPPPPGPGSGQPSGSKI
;
A
#
# COMPACT_ATOMS: atom_id res chain seq x y z
N MET A 1 -1.10 8.04 6.71
CA MET A 1 -1.47 7.79 5.30
C MET A 1 -1.65 6.30 5.02
N LEU A 2 -0.59 5.46 5.09
CA LEU A 2 -0.72 4.01 4.81
C LEU A 2 -1.84 3.31 5.59
N LEU A 3 -1.97 3.58 6.89
CA LEU A 3 -3.04 3.00 7.73
C LEU A 3 -4.44 3.41 7.27
N ALA A 4 -4.62 4.68 6.89
CA ALA A 4 -5.91 5.17 6.40
C ALA A 4 -6.31 4.46 5.10
N ALA A 5 -5.36 4.24 4.18
CA ALA A 5 -5.64 3.50 2.96
C ALA A 5 -6.11 2.06 3.28
N LEU A 6 -5.41 1.37 4.19
CA LEU A 6 -5.77 0.01 4.61
C LEU A 6 -7.16 -0.06 5.25
N ASP A 7 -7.52 0.94 6.06
CA ASP A 7 -8.83 1.05 6.71
C ASP A 7 -9.97 1.22 5.69
N HIS A 8 -9.71 1.95 4.61
CA HIS A 8 -10.64 2.12 3.49
C HIS A 8 -10.57 0.99 2.44
N GLY A 9 -10.01 -0.17 2.79
CA GLY A 9 -9.95 -1.33 1.88
C GLY A 9 -8.92 -1.21 0.75
N LEU A 10 -8.04 -0.20 0.77
CA LEU A 10 -6.96 -0.05 -0.21
C LEU A 10 -5.66 -0.63 0.36
N ARG A 11 -5.21 -1.77 -0.18
CA ARG A 11 -3.88 -2.31 0.15
C ARG A 11 -2.81 -1.70 -0.73
N LEU A 12 -1.92 -0.93 -0.12
CA LEU A 12 -0.65 -0.53 -0.73
C LEU A 12 0.44 -1.55 -0.38
N PRO A 13 1.42 -1.79 -1.26
CA PRO A 13 2.58 -2.62 -0.94
C PRO A 13 3.33 -2.01 0.26
N HIS A 14 3.75 -2.83 1.22
CA HIS A 14 4.51 -2.37 2.39
C HIS A 14 5.25 -3.52 3.08
N SER A 15 6.35 -3.21 3.77
CA SER A 15 7.11 -4.17 4.57
C SER A 15 7.62 -3.54 5.87
N CYS A 16 8.76 -2.82 5.84
CA CYS A 16 9.44 -2.32 7.05
C CYS A 16 8.66 -1.28 7.87
N ARG A 17 7.78 -0.51 7.22
CA ARG A 17 7.00 0.60 7.79
C ARG A 17 7.83 1.68 8.54
N ASN A 18 9.14 1.72 8.32
CA ASN A 18 10.08 2.68 8.93
C ASN A 18 10.81 3.56 7.90
N GLY A 19 10.41 3.48 6.62
CA GLY A 19 10.93 4.35 5.56
C GLY A 19 12.23 3.88 4.89
N THR A 20 12.70 2.66 5.13
CA THR A 20 13.98 2.16 4.58
C THR A 20 13.84 1.21 3.39
N CYS A 21 12.91 0.24 3.45
CA CYS A 21 12.83 -0.84 2.43
C CYS A 21 12.25 -0.42 1.08
N ARG A 22 11.65 0.78 1.00
CA ARG A 22 10.98 1.33 -0.21
C ARG A 22 9.84 0.50 -0.82
N ALA A 23 9.44 -0.62 -0.25
CA ALA A 23 8.31 -1.42 -0.73
C ALA A 23 6.99 -0.63 -0.91
N CYS A 24 6.78 0.45 -0.15
CA CYS A 24 5.59 1.29 -0.29
C CYS A 24 5.76 2.49 -1.23
N ILE A 25 6.87 2.62 -1.94
CA ILE A 25 7.17 3.80 -2.75
C ILE A 25 6.02 4.10 -3.72
N ALA A 26 5.61 5.36 -3.81
CA ALA A 26 4.52 5.79 -4.68
C ALA A 26 4.81 7.18 -5.25
N LYS A 27 4.09 7.57 -6.29
CA LYS A 27 4.23 8.89 -6.92
C LYS A 27 3.14 9.83 -6.43
N LEU A 28 3.51 10.95 -5.84
CA LEU A 28 2.60 12.05 -5.52
C LEU A 28 2.31 12.82 -6.80
N VAL A 29 1.06 12.81 -7.22
CA VAL A 29 0.57 13.51 -8.42
C VAL A 29 0.07 14.91 -8.06
N SER A 30 -0.53 15.07 -6.88
CA SER A 30 -1.01 16.36 -6.37
C SER A 30 -1.06 16.36 -4.84
N GLY A 31 -0.94 17.55 -4.26
CA GLY A 31 -0.95 17.78 -2.82
C GLY A 31 0.43 17.86 -2.19
N SER A 32 0.50 17.75 -0.86
CA SER A 32 1.75 17.88 -0.11
C SER A 32 1.79 16.93 1.09
N VAL A 33 2.99 16.43 1.38
CA VAL A 33 3.23 15.54 2.52
C VAL A 33 4.37 16.06 3.40
N VAL A 34 4.35 15.66 4.67
CA VAL A 34 5.49 15.78 5.58
C VAL A 34 5.92 14.40 6.04
N TYR A 35 7.21 14.21 6.29
CA TYR A 35 7.74 12.94 6.78
C TYR A 35 7.82 12.95 8.30
N ARG A 36 7.48 11.81 8.91
CA ARG A 36 7.63 11.59 10.36
C ARG A 36 9.07 11.25 10.79
N ILE A 37 9.97 11.13 9.82
CA ILE A 37 11.39 10.84 10.01
C ILE A 37 12.20 11.82 9.17
N ASP A 38 13.40 12.15 9.63
CA ASP A 38 14.26 13.12 8.95
C ASP A 38 14.82 12.59 7.63
N TRP A 39 15.17 11.30 7.61
CA TRP A 39 15.88 10.67 6.49
C TRP A 39 15.11 9.45 5.97
N PRO A 40 13.99 9.64 5.25
CA PRO A 40 13.39 8.54 4.50
C PRO A 40 14.37 8.07 3.42
N GLY A 41 14.29 6.78 3.05
CA GLY A 41 15.08 6.19 1.97
C GLY A 41 14.67 6.68 0.59
N LEU A 42 14.66 8.01 0.40
CA LEU A 42 14.43 8.76 -0.83
C LEU A 42 15.55 9.79 -0.99
N SER A 43 16.10 9.88 -2.19
CA SER A 43 17.02 10.97 -2.53
C SER A 43 16.29 12.31 -2.61
N ARG A 44 17.04 13.42 -2.72
CA ARG A 44 16.46 14.74 -2.91
C ARG A 44 15.73 14.82 -4.27
N GLU A 45 16.36 14.31 -5.32
CA GLU A 45 15.85 14.27 -6.68
C GLU A 45 14.55 13.46 -6.73
N GLU A 46 14.52 12.31 -6.04
CA GLU A 46 13.30 11.51 -5.95
C GLU A 46 12.15 12.29 -5.29
N LYS A 47 12.43 13.03 -4.21
CA LYS A 47 11.43 13.89 -3.56
C LYS A 47 10.96 15.01 -4.48
N ASP A 48 11.88 15.64 -5.21
CA ASP A 48 11.60 16.75 -6.14
C ASP A 48 10.79 16.26 -7.35
N GLU A 49 11.02 15.03 -7.81
CA GLU A 49 10.18 14.36 -8.79
C GLU A 49 8.81 13.96 -8.22
N GLY A 50 8.59 14.02 -6.91
CA GLY A 50 7.32 13.67 -6.27
C GLY A 50 7.22 12.21 -5.79
N TRP A 51 8.33 11.48 -5.69
CA TRP A 51 8.32 10.16 -5.04
C TRP A 51 8.15 10.29 -3.53
N ILE A 52 7.31 9.42 -2.97
CA ILE A 52 6.98 9.43 -1.54
C ILE A 52 7.04 8.02 -0.94
N LEU A 53 7.22 7.95 0.38
CA LEU A 53 7.05 6.73 1.18
C LEU A 53 5.81 6.87 2.09
N PRO A 54 4.61 6.43 1.66
CA PRO A 54 3.34 6.54 2.39
C PRO A 54 3.35 5.95 3.81
N CYS A 55 4.27 5.01 4.10
CA CYS A 55 4.38 4.42 5.43
C CYS A 55 4.89 5.42 6.49
N VAL A 56 5.68 6.41 6.09
CA VAL A 56 6.23 7.45 6.98
C VAL A 56 5.79 8.87 6.62
N ALA A 57 5.09 9.04 5.49
CA ALA A 57 4.48 10.30 5.08
C ALA A 57 3.12 10.55 5.75
N CYS A 58 2.87 11.81 6.10
CA CYS A 58 1.60 12.35 6.55
C CYS A 58 1.11 13.40 5.56
N ALA A 59 -0.16 13.31 5.17
CA ALA A 59 -0.80 14.29 4.30
C ALA A 59 -0.87 15.67 4.99
N ARG A 60 -0.63 16.73 4.23
CA ARG A 60 -0.84 18.13 4.65
C ARG A 60 -1.95 18.83 3.87
N SER A 61 -2.43 18.18 2.82
CA SER A 61 -3.54 18.60 1.97
C SER A 61 -4.22 17.34 1.42
N ASP A 62 -5.27 17.53 0.62
CA ASP A 62 -5.80 16.47 -0.24
C ASP A 62 -4.69 15.98 -1.18
N LEU A 63 -4.59 14.66 -1.35
CA LEU A 63 -3.53 14.02 -2.12
C LEU A 63 -4.11 13.23 -3.29
N VAL A 64 -3.43 13.31 -4.44
CA VAL A 64 -3.58 12.33 -5.52
C VAL A 64 -2.27 11.55 -5.59
N VAL A 65 -2.34 10.22 -5.45
CA VAL A 65 -1.17 9.35 -5.42
C VAL A 65 -1.34 8.22 -6.41
N ASN A 66 -0.33 8.04 -7.27
CA ASN A 66 -0.25 6.92 -8.18
C ASN A 66 0.57 5.80 -7.52
N GLN A 67 -0.09 4.67 -7.27
CA GLN A 67 0.50 3.43 -6.79
C GLN A 67 -0.02 2.25 -7.63
N PRO A 68 0.72 1.83 -8.69
CA PRO A 68 0.27 0.81 -9.64
C PRO A 68 -0.02 -0.58 -9.05
N GLN A 69 0.58 -0.90 -7.91
CA GLN A 69 0.42 -2.16 -7.18
C GLN A 69 -0.60 -2.04 -6.04
N ALA A 70 -1.35 -0.94 -5.95
CA ALA A 70 -2.44 -0.85 -5.00
C ALA A 70 -3.56 -1.83 -5.38
N ILE A 71 -4.05 -2.57 -4.39
CA ILE A 71 -5.16 -3.51 -4.54
C ILE A 71 -6.37 -2.95 -3.80
N ASN A 72 -7.50 -2.83 -4.49
CA ASN A 72 -8.78 -2.56 -3.87
C ASN A 72 -9.38 -3.87 -3.37
N LEU A 73 -9.49 -4.02 -2.04
CA LEU A 73 -9.98 -5.23 -1.41
C LEU A 73 -11.47 -5.50 -1.68
N PHE A 74 -12.24 -4.49 -2.09
CA PHE A 74 -13.62 -4.68 -2.52
C PHE A 74 -13.71 -5.35 -3.90
N ASP A 75 -12.66 -5.27 -4.72
CA ASP A 75 -12.59 -5.89 -6.04
C ASP A 75 -12.01 -7.31 -5.98
N VAL A 76 -11.45 -7.72 -4.83
CA VAL A 76 -10.90 -9.07 -4.64
C VAL A 76 -12.00 -9.98 -4.12
N PRO A 77 -12.40 -11.04 -4.85
CA PRO A 77 -13.35 -12.00 -4.32
C PRO A 77 -12.80 -12.61 -3.02
N PRO A 78 -13.64 -12.83 -2.00
CA PRO A 78 -13.19 -13.42 -0.76
C PRO A 78 -12.47 -14.74 -1.05
N PRO A 79 -11.38 -15.07 -0.34
CA PRO A 79 -10.73 -16.36 -0.50
C PRO A 79 -11.78 -17.46 -0.31
N PRO A 80 -11.71 -18.57 -1.08
CA PRO A 80 -12.62 -19.68 -0.88
C PRO A 80 -12.55 -20.07 0.60
N GLY A 81 -13.71 -20.04 1.26
CA GLY A 81 -13.80 -20.34 2.69
C GLY A 81 -13.29 -21.76 2.98
N PRO A 82 -12.88 -22.04 4.22
CA PRO A 82 -12.53 -23.41 4.60
C PRO A 82 -13.82 -24.26 4.60
N GLY A 83 -14.09 -24.93 3.49
CA GLY A 83 -15.16 -25.91 3.31
C GLY A 83 -14.95 -26.58 1.95
N SER A 84 -15.04 -27.88 1.76
CA SER A 84 -15.73 -28.93 2.48
C SER A 84 -15.16 -30.24 1.94
N GLY A 85 -14.82 -31.20 2.81
CA GLY A 85 -14.36 -32.52 2.39
C GLY A 85 -15.34 -33.14 1.39
N GLN A 86 -14.84 -33.48 0.20
CA GLN A 86 -15.57 -34.35 -0.72
C GLN A 86 -15.49 -35.78 -0.18
N PRO A 87 -16.60 -36.52 -0.04
CA PRO A 87 -16.52 -37.95 0.20
C PRO A 87 -15.94 -38.61 -1.07
N SER A 88 -14.86 -39.36 -0.88
CA SER A 88 -14.25 -40.19 -1.91
C SER A 88 -15.25 -41.24 -2.39
N GLY A 89 -15.89 -40.99 -3.53
CA GLY A 89 -16.71 -41.95 -4.23
C GLY A 89 -15.82 -43.01 -4.87
N SER A 90 -15.64 -44.12 -4.16
CA SER A 90 -15.02 -45.35 -4.65
C SER A 90 -15.77 -45.84 -5.90
N LYS A 91 -15.12 -45.77 -7.06
CA LYS A 91 -15.57 -46.47 -8.27
C LYS A 91 -15.10 -47.92 -8.17
N ILE A 92 -16.05 -48.84 -8.03
CA ILE A 92 -15.91 -50.26 -8.41
C ILE A 92 -16.16 -50.42 -9.91
#